data_AF-A0A6M4FU34-F1
#
_entry.id   AF-A0A6M4FU34-F1
#
_cell.length_a   1.000
_cell.length_b   1.000
_cell.length_c   1.000
_cell.angle_alpha   90.00
_cell.angle_beta   90.00
_cell.angle_gamma   90.00
#
_symmetry.space_group_name_H-M   'P 1'
#
loop_
_entity.id
_entity.type
_entity.pdbx_description
1 polymer ?
#
loop_
_entity_poly.entity_id
_entity_poly.type
_entity_poly.pdbx_seq_one_letter_code
_entity_poly.pdbx_strand_id
1 'polypeptide(L)'
;MVVLDADSRMDGETLLELVRAMQARPGVALIQTVPLPVRQHTLFGRLAQFAASLYAPMLAAGQSAWQGDAANYWGHNAILRLRAFMDHAGLPPLPGRPPLGGEILSHDFVEAALLRRAGWEVQLETRLTGSFEEMPGNLLDYARRDRRWTQGNLQHLRLLAAPGLHGLSRLHFLLGATAFVSSLLWLAILLAGSLDAVLIARSEPAYFGPGEQLFPFWPRARPELIAALLAMTATLLLLPKGLGLLLALGRRAAGYGGRARLCASALLESLAAILLAPIMMAFHSAFVIGVLTGTSVEWGAQAREGRRVLWREALRHTAPFALLGGLWIALVHWQVPMLVAWLAPVWVGLALSPLLVRLSGSRRAADWLARRGLLRTPEPQAHAELLEERRDLAANDAAEADTPALRPPPPECPGEMPTQLLHREPR
;
A
#
# COMPACT_ATOMS: atom_id res chain seq x y z
N MET A 1 -7.70 -24.67 -4.80
CA MET A 1 -7.21 -23.90 -5.97
C MET A 1 -6.23 -22.88 -5.45
N VAL A 2 -5.08 -22.71 -6.11
CA VAL A 2 -4.16 -21.61 -5.81
C VAL A 2 -4.39 -20.50 -6.84
N VAL A 3 -4.52 -19.26 -6.38
CA VAL A 3 -4.73 -18.09 -7.24
C VAL A 3 -3.40 -17.36 -7.38
N LEU A 4 -2.96 -17.15 -8.62
CA LEU A 4 -1.71 -16.47 -8.97
C LEU A 4 -2.01 -15.47 -10.08
N ASP A 5 -1.54 -14.25 -9.92
CA ASP A 5 -1.52 -13.28 -11.01
C ASP A 5 -0.40 -13.64 -12.00
N ALA A 6 -0.45 -13.05 -13.21
CA ALA A 6 0.54 -13.32 -14.25
C ALA A 6 1.98 -12.93 -13.85
N ASP A 7 2.12 -12.02 -12.90
CA ASP A 7 3.37 -11.54 -12.29
C ASP A 7 3.65 -12.16 -10.91
N SER A 8 2.82 -13.11 -10.47
CA SER A 8 3.04 -13.88 -9.25
C SER A 8 4.01 -15.03 -9.50
N ARG A 9 4.90 -15.26 -8.52
CA ARG A 9 5.83 -16.40 -8.49
C ARG A 9 5.81 -17.01 -7.10
N MET A 10 5.80 -18.34 -7.02
CA MET A 10 5.78 -19.05 -5.75
C MET A 10 6.60 -20.33 -5.84
N ASP A 11 7.34 -20.63 -4.78
CA ASP A 11 8.17 -21.83 -4.67
C ASP A 11 7.29 -23.08 -4.57
N GLY A 12 7.75 -24.20 -5.14
CA GLY A 12 7.02 -25.46 -5.12
C GLY A 12 6.78 -25.98 -3.70
N GLU A 13 7.77 -25.85 -2.81
CA GLU A 13 7.64 -26.21 -1.40
C GLU A 13 6.57 -25.36 -0.70
N THR A 14 6.54 -24.04 -0.96
CA THR A 14 5.52 -23.13 -0.42
C THR A 14 4.12 -23.52 -0.89
N LEU A 15 3.96 -23.91 -2.16
CA LEU A 15 2.68 -24.42 -2.68
C LEU A 15 2.25 -25.71 -1.96
N LEU A 16 3.18 -26.64 -1.74
CA LEU A 16 2.89 -27.88 -1.01
C LEU A 16 2.50 -27.62 0.44
N GLU A 17 3.19 -26.71 1.12
CA GLU A 17 2.84 -26.29 2.49
C GLU A 17 1.47 -25.63 2.56
N LEU A 18 1.11 -24.78 1.60
CA LEU A 18 -0.24 -24.21 1.50
C LEU A 18 -1.30 -25.29 1.33
N VAL A 19 -1.06 -26.31 0.50
CA VAL A 19 -1.96 -27.44 0.32
C VAL A 19 -2.09 -28.25 1.62
N ARG A 20 -0.97 -28.59 2.27
CA ARG A 20 -0.96 -29.30 3.57
C ARG A 20 -1.74 -28.52 4.63
N ALA A 21 -1.53 -27.21 4.71
CA ALA A 21 -2.20 -26.32 5.65
C ALA A 21 -3.71 -26.23 5.40
N MET A 22 -4.15 -26.19 4.13
CA MET A 22 -5.56 -26.19 3.74
C MET A 22 -6.25 -27.55 4.01
N GLN A 23 -5.53 -28.66 3.84
CA GLN A 23 -6.02 -30.00 4.14
C GLN A 23 -6.14 -30.24 5.64
N ALA A 24 -5.16 -29.80 6.43
CA ALA A 24 -5.13 -29.98 7.88
C ALA A 24 -6.19 -29.16 8.62
N ARG A 25 -6.77 -28.13 8.00
CA ARG A 25 -7.75 -27.23 8.63
C ARG A 25 -9.05 -27.18 7.83
N PRO A 26 -9.98 -28.13 8.08
CA PRO A 26 -11.23 -28.22 7.32
C PRO A 26 -12.13 -26.99 7.41
N GLY A 27 -12.03 -26.17 8.48
CA GLY A 27 -12.80 -24.93 8.66
C GLY A 27 -12.22 -23.69 7.96
N VAL A 28 -11.05 -23.80 7.34
CA VAL A 28 -10.42 -22.69 6.61
C VAL A 28 -10.86 -22.72 5.15
N ALA A 29 -11.32 -21.59 4.64
CA ALA A 29 -11.66 -21.42 3.23
C ALA A 29 -10.56 -20.71 2.43
N LEU A 30 -9.76 -19.85 3.06
CA LEU A 30 -8.74 -19.06 2.38
C LEU A 30 -7.49 -18.90 3.25
N ILE A 31 -6.32 -19.13 2.66
CA ILE A 31 -5.02 -18.84 3.26
C ILE A 31 -4.27 -17.91 2.30
N GLN A 32 -4.07 -16.67 2.73
CA GLN A 32 -3.30 -15.64 2.03
C GLN A 32 -1.84 -15.70 2.50
N THR A 33 -0.86 -15.68 1.58
CA THR A 33 0.55 -15.46 1.94
C THR A 33 0.91 -13.98 1.90
N VAL A 34 2.14 -13.65 2.28
CA VAL A 34 2.72 -12.31 2.12
C VAL A 34 3.61 -12.27 0.87
N PRO A 35 3.09 -11.87 -0.31
CA PRO A 35 3.90 -11.74 -1.51
C PRO A 35 4.94 -10.63 -1.32
N LEU A 36 6.22 -10.96 -1.51
CA LEU A 36 7.31 -9.99 -1.46
C LEU A 36 7.69 -9.49 -2.86
N PRO A 37 7.89 -8.19 -3.05
CA PRO A 37 8.26 -7.66 -4.35
C PRO A 37 9.62 -8.17 -4.83
N VAL A 38 9.70 -8.53 -6.11
CA VAL A 38 10.95 -8.93 -6.78
C VAL A 38 11.10 -8.26 -8.14
N ARG A 39 12.24 -8.52 -8.80
CA ARG A 39 12.57 -8.08 -10.17
C ARG A 39 12.47 -6.57 -10.41
N GLN A 40 12.78 -5.77 -9.38
CA GLN A 40 12.77 -4.32 -9.52
C GLN A 40 14.10 -3.79 -10.07
N HIS A 41 14.04 -3.03 -11.17
CA HIS A 41 15.21 -2.53 -11.90
C HIS A 41 15.34 -1.00 -11.92
N THR A 42 14.41 -0.29 -11.32
CA THR A 42 14.33 1.18 -11.28
C THR A 42 14.54 1.68 -9.85
N LEU A 43 14.86 2.97 -9.70
CA LEU A 43 15.14 3.55 -8.39
C LEU A 43 13.96 3.37 -7.42
N PHE A 44 12.75 3.72 -7.87
CA PHE A 44 11.55 3.57 -7.05
C PHE A 44 11.24 2.10 -6.76
N GLY A 45 11.33 1.24 -7.77
CA GLY A 45 11.11 -0.19 -7.59
C GLY A 45 12.05 -0.78 -6.53
N ARG A 46 13.35 -0.44 -6.56
CA ARG A 46 14.34 -0.91 -5.58
C ARG A 46 14.09 -0.37 -4.17
N LEU A 47 13.68 0.90 -4.06
CA LEU A 47 13.28 1.49 -2.78
C LEU A 47 12.06 0.76 -2.19
N ALA A 48 11.03 0.55 -3.01
CA ALA A 48 9.80 -0.13 -2.59
C ALA A 48 10.03 -1.61 -2.26
N GLN A 49 10.83 -2.32 -3.06
CA GLN A 49 11.25 -3.69 -2.77
C GLN A 49 12.04 -3.78 -1.46
N PHE A 50 12.99 -2.87 -1.24
CA PHE A 50 13.75 -2.82 0.02
C PHE A 50 12.85 -2.55 1.22
N ALA A 51 11.95 -1.57 1.12
CA ALA A 51 10.99 -1.26 2.17
C ALA A 51 10.09 -2.47 2.49
N ALA A 52 9.54 -3.14 1.47
CA ALA A 52 8.69 -4.31 1.65
C ALA A 52 9.45 -5.47 2.32
N SER A 53 10.63 -5.83 1.82
CA SER A 53 11.48 -6.87 2.42
C SER A 53 11.82 -6.60 3.89
N LEU A 54 12.12 -5.33 4.22
CA LEU A 54 12.57 -4.94 5.55
C LEU A 54 11.42 -4.90 6.56
N TYR A 55 10.28 -4.30 6.19
CA TYR A 55 9.21 -3.97 7.12
C TYR A 55 8.00 -4.91 7.05
N ALA A 56 7.63 -5.39 5.86
CA ALA A 56 6.36 -6.11 5.66
C ALA A 56 6.26 -7.42 6.46
N PRO A 57 7.29 -8.28 6.59
CA PRO A 57 7.15 -9.53 7.34
C PRO A 57 6.77 -9.33 8.81
N MET A 58 7.37 -8.33 9.46
CA MET A 58 7.06 -8.00 10.85
C MET A 58 5.66 -7.41 11.00
N LEU A 59 5.29 -6.49 10.10
CA LEU A 59 3.96 -5.89 10.08
C LEU A 59 2.88 -6.93 9.82
N ALA A 60 3.11 -7.83 8.87
CA ALA A 60 2.21 -8.91 8.52
C ALA A 60 2.04 -9.90 9.67
N ALA A 61 3.12 -10.24 10.40
CA ALA A 61 3.03 -11.09 11.60
C ALA A 61 2.14 -10.45 12.69
N GLY A 62 2.32 -9.14 12.96
CA GLY A 62 1.45 -8.40 13.88
C GLY A 62 0.00 -8.34 13.38
N GLN A 63 -0.18 -8.13 12.07
CA GLN A 63 -1.49 -8.12 11.42
C GLN A 63 -2.20 -9.47 11.55
N SER A 64 -1.51 -10.58 11.27
CA SER A 64 -2.03 -11.94 11.38
C SER A 64 -2.44 -12.25 12.83
N ALA A 65 -1.60 -11.90 13.80
CA ALA A 65 -1.89 -12.13 15.22
C ALA A 65 -3.15 -11.39 15.71
N TRP A 66 -3.37 -10.15 15.27
CA TRP A 66 -4.53 -9.35 15.69
C TRP A 66 -5.81 -9.68 14.90
N GLN A 67 -5.69 -10.07 13.63
CA GLN A 67 -6.83 -10.42 12.79
C GLN A 67 -7.33 -11.85 12.99
N GLY A 68 -6.46 -12.75 13.47
CA GLY A 68 -6.80 -14.13 13.75
C GLY A 68 -7.37 -14.86 12.53
N ASP A 69 -8.59 -15.37 12.68
CA ASP A 69 -9.30 -16.13 11.66
C ASP A 69 -10.06 -15.27 10.64
N ALA A 70 -10.00 -13.94 10.78
CA ALA A 70 -10.69 -12.97 9.94
C ALA A 70 -9.69 -12.05 9.26
N ALA A 71 -8.65 -12.64 8.67
CA ALA A 71 -7.71 -11.94 7.80
C ALA A 71 -8.38 -11.53 6.48
N ASN A 72 -7.60 -10.88 5.61
CA ASN A 72 -8.07 -10.36 4.33
C ASN A 72 -7.48 -11.13 3.14
N TYR A 73 -8.04 -10.93 1.96
CA TYR A 73 -7.59 -11.51 0.69
C TYR A 73 -7.14 -10.39 -0.25
N TRP A 74 -6.02 -10.60 -0.95
CA TRP A 74 -5.41 -9.63 -1.86
C TRP A 74 -5.46 -10.06 -3.33
N GLY A 75 -6.32 -11.02 -3.67
CA GLY A 75 -6.54 -11.47 -5.04
C GLY A 75 -5.58 -12.57 -5.51
N HIS A 76 -4.36 -12.64 -5.02
CA HIS A 76 -3.36 -13.60 -5.50
C HIS A 76 -2.41 -14.09 -4.39
N ASN A 77 -1.54 -15.04 -4.74
CA ASN A 77 -0.63 -15.74 -3.83
C ASN A 77 -1.39 -16.35 -2.64
N ALA A 78 -2.55 -16.91 -2.92
CA ALA A 78 -3.43 -17.50 -1.91
C ALA A 78 -3.92 -18.87 -2.36
N ILE A 79 -4.20 -19.74 -1.40
CA ILE A 79 -4.92 -20.99 -1.64
C ILE A 79 -6.34 -20.86 -1.10
N LEU A 80 -7.30 -21.29 -1.90
CA LEU A 80 -8.72 -21.27 -1.56
C LEU A 80 -9.39 -22.64 -1.71
N ARG A 81 -10.37 -22.86 -0.84
CA ARG A 81 -11.29 -24.00 -0.89
C ARG A 81 -12.39 -23.70 -1.89
N LEU A 82 -12.29 -24.34 -3.05
CA LEU A 82 -13.17 -24.10 -4.21
C LEU A 82 -14.65 -24.13 -3.84
N ARG A 83 -15.11 -25.15 -3.10
CA ARG A 83 -16.53 -25.29 -2.76
C ARG A 83 -17.04 -24.13 -1.91
N ALA A 84 -16.31 -23.77 -0.84
CA ALA A 84 -16.66 -22.65 0.02
C ALA A 84 -16.68 -21.32 -0.75
N PHE A 85 -15.71 -21.14 -1.65
CA PHE A 85 -15.64 -19.94 -2.50
C PHE A 85 -16.83 -19.86 -3.46
N MET A 86 -17.14 -20.94 -4.19
CA MET A 86 -18.31 -20.97 -5.09
C MET A 86 -19.62 -20.73 -4.33
N ASP A 87 -19.82 -21.39 -3.19
CA ASP A 87 -21.08 -21.31 -2.44
C ASP A 87 -21.31 -19.92 -1.80
N HIS A 88 -20.25 -19.13 -1.53
CA HIS A 88 -20.34 -17.94 -0.69
C HIS A 88 -19.68 -16.66 -1.22
N ALA A 89 -18.84 -16.70 -2.26
CA ALA A 89 -18.08 -15.53 -2.72
C ALA A 89 -18.69 -14.85 -3.96
N GLY A 90 -19.86 -15.27 -4.44
CA GLY A 90 -20.49 -14.65 -5.61
C GLY A 90 -20.90 -13.19 -5.40
N LEU A 91 -20.41 -12.27 -6.24
CA LEU A 91 -20.59 -10.83 -6.02
C LEU A 91 -21.71 -10.22 -6.88
N PRO A 92 -22.64 -9.45 -6.30
CA PRO A 92 -23.55 -8.61 -7.09
C PRO A 92 -22.84 -7.31 -7.51
N PRO A 93 -23.29 -6.68 -8.61
CA PRO A 93 -22.95 -5.29 -8.85
C PRO A 93 -23.54 -4.41 -7.75
N LEU A 94 -22.82 -3.35 -7.38
CA LEU A 94 -23.31 -2.34 -6.44
C LEU A 94 -24.38 -1.46 -7.10
N PRO A 95 -25.47 -1.11 -6.39
CA PRO A 95 -26.54 -0.31 -6.95
C PRO A 95 -26.07 1.12 -7.25
N GLY A 96 -26.65 1.73 -8.29
CA GLY A 96 -26.30 3.08 -8.73
C GLY A 96 -25.21 3.12 -9.79
N ARG A 97 -24.81 4.33 -10.21
CA ARG A 97 -23.82 4.53 -11.28
C ARG A 97 -22.38 4.53 -10.72
N PRO A 98 -21.39 4.16 -11.54
CA PRO A 98 -19.98 4.41 -11.22
C PRO A 98 -19.72 5.89 -10.85
N PRO A 99 -18.74 6.21 -9.99
CA PRO A 99 -17.65 5.33 -9.53
C PRO A 99 -17.94 4.54 -8.24
N LEU A 100 -19.03 4.87 -7.52
CA LEU A 100 -19.39 4.20 -6.26
C LEU A 100 -20.37 3.04 -6.43
N GLY A 101 -21.08 2.96 -7.56
CA GLY A 101 -21.87 1.80 -8.00
C GLY A 101 -21.17 0.98 -9.10
N GLY A 102 -21.85 -0.03 -9.62
CA GLY A 102 -21.33 -0.94 -10.66
C GLY A 102 -20.50 -2.09 -10.10
N GLU A 103 -19.61 -2.64 -10.92
CA GLU A 103 -18.72 -3.73 -10.51
C GLU A 103 -17.80 -3.31 -9.36
N ILE A 104 -17.52 -4.27 -8.47
CA ILE A 104 -16.66 -4.07 -7.31
C ILE A 104 -15.20 -4.24 -7.77
N LEU A 105 -14.42 -3.14 -7.80
CA LEU A 105 -13.05 -3.18 -8.31
C LEU A 105 -12.10 -3.99 -7.39
N SER A 106 -12.18 -3.75 -6.07
CA SER A 106 -11.43 -4.49 -5.04
C SER A 106 -12.31 -5.61 -4.47
N HIS A 107 -12.68 -6.55 -5.33
CA HIS A 107 -13.62 -7.63 -5.02
C HIS A 107 -13.07 -8.63 -4.00
N ASP A 108 -11.76 -8.89 -4.06
CA ASP A 108 -10.99 -9.73 -3.14
C ASP A 108 -11.32 -9.51 -1.65
N PHE A 109 -11.37 -8.26 -1.21
CA PHE A 109 -11.70 -7.92 0.17
C PHE A 109 -13.14 -8.33 0.53
N VAL A 110 -14.06 -8.19 -0.43
CA VAL A 110 -15.47 -8.52 -0.25
C VAL A 110 -15.66 -10.04 -0.22
N GLU A 111 -14.95 -10.78 -1.07
CA GLU A 111 -14.97 -12.24 -1.09
C GLU A 111 -14.46 -12.82 0.24
N ALA A 112 -13.36 -12.30 0.80
CA ALA A 112 -12.89 -12.68 2.13
C ALA A 112 -13.94 -12.38 3.22
N ALA A 113 -14.56 -11.20 3.17
CA ALA A 113 -15.60 -10.82 4.11
C ALA A 113 -16.84 -11.73 4.04
N LEU A 114 -17.19 -12.18 2.83
CA LEU A 114 -18.31 -13.09 2.58
C LEU A 114 -18.02 -14.52 3.06
N LEU A 115 -16.80 -15.01 2.84
CA LEU A 115 -16.35 -16.28 3.43
C LEU A 115 -16.43 -16.21 4.96
N ARG A 116 -15.94 -15.13 5.57
CA ARG A 116 -16.07 -14.94 7.02
C ARG A 116 -17.51 -14.89 7.49
N ARG A 117 -18.39 -14.19 6.77
CA ARG A 117 -19.83 -14.16 7.05
C ARG A 117 -20.46 -15.55 7.03
N ALA A 118 -20.00 -16.43 6.15
CA ALA A 118 -20.48 -17.80 6.03
C ALA A 118 -19.91 -18.76 7.10
N GLY A 119 -19.10 -18.26 8.05
CA GLY A 119 -18.53 -19.05 9.14
C GLY A 119 -17.18 -19.71 8.81
N TRP A 120 -16.66 -19.53 7.60
CA TRP A 120 -15.34 -20.03 7.22
C TRP A 120 -14.23 -19.15 7.75
N GLU A 121 -13.09 -19.73 8.11
CA GLU A 121 -11.90 -18.95 8.47
C GLU A 121 -11.15 -18.44 7.23
N VAL A 122 -10.60 -17.23 7.35
CA VAL A 122 -9.69 -16.59 6.40
C VAL A 122 -8.41 -16.23 7.13
N GLN A 123 -7.29 -16.83 6.73
CA GLN A 123 -6.03 -16.72 7.48
C GLN A 123 -4.94 -16.05 6.65
N LEU A 124 -4.06 -15.31 7.34
CA LEU A 124 -2.83 -14.75 6.77
C LEU A 124 -1.63 -15.57 7.27
N GLU A 125 -1.03 -16.36 6.39
CA GLU A 125 0.16 -17.15 6.67
C GLU A 125 1.43 -16.32 6.41
N THR A 126 2.14 -16.01 7.49
CA THR A 126 3.27 -15.07 7.49
C THR A 126 4.63 -15.75 7.62
N ARG A 127 4.63 -17.07 7.89
CA ARG A 127 5.86 -17.84 8.10
C ARG A 127 6.39 -18.43 6.80
N LEU A 128 5.53 -18.61 5.81
CA LEU A 128 5.92 -19.12 4.49
C LEU A 128 6.73 -18.06 3.74
N THR A 129 7.91 -18.46 3.28
CA THR A 129 8.75 -17.71 2.35
C THR A 129 8.43 -18.14 0.91
N GLY A 130 9.18 -17.67 -0.08
CA GLY A 130 9.02 -18.18 -1.44
C GLY A 130 7.71 -17.74 -2.11
N SER A 131 7.20 -16.57 -1.76
CA SER A 131 5.99 -15.99 -2.35
C SER A 131 6.32 -14.59 -2.82
N PHE A 132 6.20 -14.36 -4.13
CA PHE A 132 6.72 -13.16 -4.77
C PHE A 132 5.74 -12.56 -5.77
N GLU A 133 5.89 -11.27 -6.02
CA GLU A 133 5.16 -10.50 -7.03
C GLU A 133 6.05 -9.45 -7.70
N GLU A 134 5.68 -8.99 -8.90
CA GLU A 134 6.26 -7.78 -9.49
C GLU A 134 5.41 -6.56 -9.15
N MET A 135 6.06 -5.45 -8.74
CA MET A 135 5.39 -4.17 -8.48
C MET A 135 5.67 -3.15 -9.58
N PRO A 136 4.84 -2.09 -9.72
CA PRO A 136 5.11 -0.96 -10.61
C PRO A 136 6.50 -0.35 -10.38
N GLY A 137 7.28 -0.23 -11.46
CA GLY A 137 8.66 0.26 -11.39
C GLY A 137 8.82 1.78 -11.32
N ASN A 138 7.77 2.60 -11.32
CA ASN A 138 7.91 4.05 -11.17
C ASN A 138 6.70 4.65 -10.46
N LEU A 139 6.86 5.90 -9.99
CA LEU A 139 5.86 6.54 -9.14
C LEU A 139 4.53 6.78 -9.87
N LEU A 140 4.52 7.05 -11.18
CA LEU A 140 3.28 7.29 -11.94
C LEU A 140 2.48 6.01 -12.16
N ASP A 141 3.17 4.92 -12.50
CA ASP A 141 2.52 3.62 -12.69
C ASP A 141 2.03 3.07 -11.33
N TYR A 142 2.77 3.33 -10.25
CA TYR A 142 2.33 3.07 -8.88
C TYR A 142 1.07 3.87 -8.53
N ALA A 143 1.08 5.19 -8.73
CA ALA A 143 -0.09 6.04 -8.48
C ALA A 143 -1.30 5.66 -9.36
N ARG A 144 -1.09 5.17 -10.60
CA ARG A 144 -2.18 4.67 -11.45
C ARG A 144 -2.82 3.40 -10.87
N ARG A 145 -2.02 2.49 -10.30
CA ARG A 145 -2.53 1.32 -9.58
C ARG A 145 -3.36 1.77 -8.37
N ASP A 146 -2.80 2.67 -7.55
CA ASP A 146 -3.47 3.21 -6.37
C ASP A 146 -4.76 3.95 -6.70
N ARG A 147 -4.87 4.60 -7.87
CA ARG A 147 -6.12 5.24 -8.30
C ARG A 147 -7.28 4.25 -8.42
N ARG A 148 -7.03 3.03 -8.92
CA ARG A 148 -8.06 1.96 -8.99
C ARG A 148 -8.41 1.47 -7.60
N TRP A 149 -7.40 1.23 -6.77
CA TRP A 149 -7.60 0.82 -5.38
C TRP A 149 -8.34 1.89 -4.57
N THR A 150 -8.11 3.17 -4.82
CA THR A 150 -8.83 4.28 -4.17
C THR A 150 -10.33 4.17 -4.48
N GLN A 151 -10.71 3.98 -5.75
CA GLN A 151 -12.11 3.81 -6.12
C GLN A 151 -12.73 2.56 -5.46
N GLY A 152 -12.06 1.40 -5.55
CA GLY A 152 -12.53 0.14 -4.94
C GLY A 152 -12.72 0.25 -3.43
N ASN A 153 -11.74 0.84 -2.73
CA ASN A 153 -11.83 1.02 -1.27
C ASN A 153 -12.91 2.03 -0.88
N LEU A 154 -13.16 3.07 -1.68
CA LEU A 154 -14.29 3.98 -1.45
C LEU A 154 -15.65 3.31 -1.73
N GLN A 155 -15.73 2.36 -2.68
CA GLN A 155 -16.91 1.53 -2.87
C GLN A 155 -17.23 0.69 -1.60
N HIS A 156 -16.19 0.16 -0.92
CA HIS A 156 -16.37 -0.65 0.29
C HIS A 156 -17.02 0.10 1.46
N LEU A 157 -16.94 1.43 1.51
CA LEU A 157 -17.67 2.22 2.52
C LEU A 157 -19.18 1.96 2.49
N ARG A 158 -19.73 1.63 1.32
CA ARG A 158 -21.15 1.27 1.15
C ARG A 158 -21.48 -0.10 1.72
N LEU A 159 -20.48 -0.98 1.83
CA LEU A 159 -20.60 -2.34 2.36
C LEU A 159 -20.44 -2.39 3.88
N LEU A 160 -20.04 -1.29 4.52
CA LEU A 160 -19.94 -1.20 5.98
C LEU A 160 -21.26 -1.46 6.70
N ALA A 161 -22.41 -1.34 6.03
CA ALA A 161 -23.73 -1.64 6.58
C ALA A 161 -24.30 -2.99 6.11
N ALA A 162 -23.57 -3.75 5.28
CA ALA A 162 -24.04 -5.04 4.77
C ALA A 162 -24.32 -6.01 5.93
N PRO A 163 -25.43 -6.78 5.88
CA PRO A 163 -25.83 -7.66 6.97
C PRO A 163 -24.88 -8.86 7.11
N GLY A 164 -24.68 -9.30 8.35
CA GLY A 164 -23.93 -10.51 8.68
C GLY A 164 -22.40 -10.41 8.57
N LEU A 165 -21.84 -9.31 8.06
CA LEU A 165 -20.38 -9.16 8.00
C LEU A 165 -19.75 -9.07 9.39
N HIS A 166 -18.64 -9.79 9.55
CA HIS A 166 -17.80 -9.78 10.74
C HIS A 166 -17.23 -8.38 11.03
N GLY A 167 -17.06 -8.04 12.31
CA GLY A 167 -16.57 -6.72 12.72
C GLY A 167 -15.20 -6.37 12.14
N LEU A 168 -14.29 -7.34 12.08
CA LEU A 168 -12.96 -7.15 11.47
C LEU A 168 -13.03 -6.92 9.97
N SER A 169 -13.94 -7.58 9.24
CA SER A 169 -14.12 -7.34 7.80
C SER A 169 -14.62 -5.92 7.52
N ARG A 170 -15.53 -5.40 8.36
CA ARG A 170 -15.94 -3.98 8.28
C ARG A 170 -14.77 -3.06 8.56
N LEU A 171 -13.93 -3.42 9.53
CA LEU A 171 -12.74 -2.65 9.87
C LEU A 171 -11.71 -2.67 8.72
N HIS A 172 -11.55 -3.78 8.00
CA HIS A 172 -10.73 -3.82 6.78
C HIS A 172 -11.23 -2.85 5.71
N PHE A 173 -12.54 -2.82 5.46
CA PHE A 173 -13.14 -1.86 4.52
C PHE A 173 -12.89 -0.41 4.95
N LEU A 174 -13.07 -0.12 6.24
CA LEU A 174 -12.83 1.21 6.79
C LEU A 174 -11.35 1.61 6.70
N LEU A 175 -10.44 0.71 7.08
CA LEU A 175 -8.99 0.94 7.02
C LEU A 175 -8.51 1.11 5.57
N GLY A 176 -9.04 0.32 4.65
CA GLY A 176 -8.76 0.43 3.22
C GLY A 176 -9.18 1.80 2.64
N ALA A 177 -10.39 2.27 2.96
CA ALA A 177 -10.84 3.60 2.55
C ALA A 177 -10.04 4.73 3.20
N THR A 178 -9.81 4.63 4.52
CA THR A 178 -9.08 5.64 5.28
C THR A 178 -7.60 5.75 4.86
N ALA A 179 -6.97 4.69 4.36
CA ALA A 179 -5.61 4.73 3.82
C ALA A 179 -5.46 5.80 2.71
N PHE A 180 -6.48 6.00 1.88
CA PHE A 180 -6.49 7.03 0.84
C PHE A 180 -7.07 8.36 1.33
N VAL A 181 -8.20 8.34 2.05
CA VAL A 181 -8.87 9.55 2.56
C VAL A 181 -7.97 10.34 3.51
N SER A 182 -7.12 9.67 4.30
CA SER A 182 -6.18 10.32 5.22
C SER A 182 -5.21 11.27 4.51
N SER A 183 -4.88 11.00 3.24
CA SER A 183 -4.04 11.91 2.44
C SER A 183 -4.74 13.25 2.18
N LEU A 184 -6.04 13.21 1.86
CA LEU A 184 -6.85 14.42 1.68
C LEU A 184 -7.04 15.17 3.00
N LEU A 185 -7.29 14.45 4.10
CA LEU A 185 -7.39 15.05 5.42
C LEU A 185 -6.07 15.69 5.85
N TRP A 186 -4.93 15.06 5.57
CA TRP A 186 -3.61 15.64 5.86
C TRP A 186 -3.39 16.94 5.08
N LEU A 187 -3.72 16.97 3.78
CA LEU A 187 -3.68 18.21 2.99
C LEU A 187 -4.59 19.29 3.59
N ALA A 188 -5.82 18.94 3.97
CA ALA A 188 -6.76 19.88 4.58
C ALA A 188 -6.22 20.44 5.91
N ILE A 189 -5.62 19.61 6.77
CA ILE A 189 -4.99 20.03 8.03
C ILE A 189 -3.82 20.98 7.76
N LEU A 190 -2.97 20.70 6.75
CA LEU A 190 -1.86 21.59 6.41
C LEU A 190 -2.32 22.96 5.92
N LEU A 191 -3.36 22.99 5.08
CA LEU A 191 -3.95 24.24 4.57
C LEU A 191 -4.66 25.01 5.68
N ALA A 192 -5.45 24.34 6.50
CA ALA A 192 -6.14 24.94 7.65
C ALA A 192 -5.14 25.48 8.68
N GLY A 193 -4.11 24.71 9.01
CA GLY A 193 -3.05 25.15 9.92
C GLY A 193 -2.23 26.31 9.36
N SER A 194 -2.00 26.36 8.04
CA SER A 194 -1.38 27.53 7.39
C SER A 194 -2.26 28.77 7.48
N LEU A 195 -3.57 28.62 7.24
CA LEU A 195 -4.54 29.70 7.36
C LEU A 195 -4.63 30.21 8.80
N ASP A 196 -4.72 29.31 9.78
CA ASP A 196 -4.72 29.64 11.20
C ASP A 196 -3.48 30.44 11.60
N ALA A 197 -2.28 30.00 11.17
CA ALA A 197 -1.04 30.74 11.42
C ALA A 197 -1.06 32.15 10.80
N VAL A 198 -1.63 32.32 9.60
CA VAL A 198 -1.79 33.64 8.97
C VAL A 198 -2.77 34.52 9.73
N LEU A 199 -3.89 33.96 10.20
CA LEU A 199 -4.88 34.68 10.99
C LEU A 199 -4.29 35.15 12.32
N ILE A 200 -3.57 34.27 13.02
CA ILE A 200 -2.87 34.59 14.28
C ILE A 200 -1.82 35.68 14.06
N ALA A 201 -1.03 35.59 12.99
CA ALA A 201 -0.01 36.58 12.68
C ALA A 201 -0.59 37.98 12.37
N ARG A 202 -1.85 38.05 11.93
CA ARG A 202 -2.55 39.30 11.62
C ARG A 202 -3.45 39.80 12.75
N SER A 203 -3.79 38.94 13.71
CA SER A 203 -4.58 39.34 14.87
C SER A 203 -3.70 40.03 15.91
N GLU A 204 -4.15 41.18 16.40
CA GLU A 204 -3.58 41.75 17.61
C GLU A 204 -4.00 40.89 18.81
N PRO A 205 -3.08 40.53 19.72
CA PRO A 205 -3.46 39.77 20.89
C PRO A 205 -4.46 40.57 21.74
N ALA A 206 -5.63 39.98 21.99
CA ALA A 206 -6.64 40.57 22.87
C ALA A 206 -6.22 40.37 24.33
N TYR A 207 -5.39 41.29 24.83
CA TYR A 207 -4.91 41.27 26.23
C TYR A 207 -6.03 41.54 27.23
N PHE A 208 -7.12 42.18 26.81
CA PHE A 208 -8.18 42.67 27.68
C PHE A 208 -9.55 42.22 27.15
N GLY A 209 -10.29 41.45 27.95
CA GLY A 209 -11.67 41.03 27.63
C GLY A 209 -12.70 42.11 28.00
N PRO A 210 -13.99 41.94 27.63
CA PRO A 210 -15.06 42.83 28.07
C PRO A 210 -15.26 42.72 29.59
N GLY A 211 -14.90 43.77 30.33
CA GLY A 211 -15.03 43.87 31.79
C GLY A 211 -13.84 44.57 32.47
N GLU A 212 -13.99 44.90 33.75
CA GLU A 212 -12.87 45.37 34.57
C GLU A 212 -11.92 44.21 34.89
N GLN A 213 -10.63 44.40 34.63
CA GLN A 213 -9.62 43.37 34.87
C GLN A 213 -8.33 44.00 35.39
N LEU A 214 -7.76 43.37 36.43
CA LEU A 214 -6.53 43.82 37.08
C LEU A 214 -5.25 43.40 36.33
N PHE A 215 -5.33 42.35 35.49
CA PHE A 215 -4.19 41.78 34.77
C PHE A 215 -4.58 41.40 33.32
N PRO A 216 -3.68 41.58 32.33
CA PRO A 216 -3.92 41.18 30.95
C PRO A 216 -3.82 39.66 30.74
N PHE A 217 -4.55 39.16 29.74
CA PHE A 217 -4.34 37.83 29.17
C PHE A 217 -3.08 37.80 28.31
N TRP A 218 -1.98 37.34 28.88
CA TRP A 218 -0.77 37.08 28.11
C TRP A 218 -0.96 35.85 27.21
N PRO A 219 -0.68 35.96 25.89
CA PRO A 219 -0.62 34.80 25.01
C PRO A 219 0.38 33.78 25.57
N ARG A 220 -0.11 32.61 26.01
CA ARG A 220 0.76 31.53 26.47
C ARG A 220 1.03 30.58 25.32
N ALA A 221 2.26 30.59 24.80
CA ALA A 221 2.77 29.48 24.02
C ALA A 221 2.83 28.23 24.91
N ARG A 222 2.37 27.09 24.39
CA ARG A 222 2.44 25.77 25.05
C ARG A 222 3.43 24.86 24.30
N PRO A 223 4.73 25.19 24.30
CA PRO A 223 5.75 24.45 23.55
C PRO A 223 5.80 22.96 23.93
N GLU A 224 5.46 22.63 25.17
CA GLU A 224 5.38 21.26 25.67
C GLU A 224 4.32 20.42 24.93
N LEU A 225 3.15 21.00 24.62
CA LEU A 225 2.11 20.31 23.87
C LEU A 225 2.51 20.12 22.41
N ILE A 226 3.17 21.11 21.81
CA ILE A 226 3.69 21.03 20.44
C ILE A 226 4.75 19.94 20.35
N ALA A 227 5.69 19.92 21.30
CA ALA A 227 6.74 18.91 21.36
C ALA A 227 6.17 17.50 21.59
N ALA A 228 5.19 17.36 22.49
CA ALA A 228 4.53 16.07 22.74
C ALA A 228 3.77 15.57 21.50
N LEU A 229 3.05 16.44 20.80
CA LEU A 229 2.35 16.09 19.56
C LEU A 229 3.32 15.67 18.45
N LEU A 230 4.43 16.42 18.29
CA LEU A 230 5.48 16.08 17.32
C LEU A 230 6.14 14.75 17.66
N ALA A 231 6.48 14.52 18.94
CA ALA A 231 7.09 13.28 19.41
C ALA A 231 6.15 12.09 19.17
N MET A 232 4.88 12.20 19.56
CA MET A 232 3.88 11.15 19.34
C MET A 232 3.71 10.83 17.86
N THR A 233 3.63 11.87 17.00
CA THR A 233 3.51 11.69 15.54
C THR A 233 4.75 11.01 14.97
N ALA A 234 5.95 11.46 15.35
CA ALA A 234 7.20 10.86 14.92
C ALA A 234 7.33 9.40 15.38
N THR A 235 6.93 9.09 16.61
CA THR A 235 6.89 7.71 17.12
C THR A 235 5.93 6.85 16.30
N LEU A 236 4.68 7.29 16.07
CA LEU A 236 3.71 6.51 15.29
C LEU A 236 4.19 6.23 13.85
N LEU A 237 4.86 7.19 13.22
CA LEU A 237 5.35 7.04 11.85
C LEU A 237 6.65 6.23 11.74
N LEU A 238 7.59 6.41 12.69
CA LEU A 238 8.95 5.87 12.58
C LEU A 238 9.16 4.60 13.41
N LEU A 239 8.36 4.36 14.46
CA LEU A 239 8.52 3.19 15.32
C LEU A 239 8.43 1.87 14.54
N PRO A 240 7.44 1.63 13.66
CA PRO A 240 7.38 0.37 12.93
C PRO A 240 8.59 0.17 12.01
N LYS A 241 9.09 1.24 11.36
CA LYS A 241 10.31 1.19 10.58
C LYS A 241 11.53 0.86 11.44
N GLY A 242 11.64 1.49 12.61
CA GLY A 242 12.69 1.24 13.60
C GLY A 242 12.69 -0.21 14.08
N LEU A 243 11.53 -0.77 14.42
CA LEU A 243 11.39 -2.16 14.85
C LEU A 243 11.80 -3.14 13.74
N GLY A 244 11.36 -2.90 12.50
CA GLY A 244 11.76 -3.73 11.35
C GLY A 244 13.26 -3.70 11.10
N LEU A 245 13.88 -2.51 11.20
CA LEU A 245 15.33 -2.34 11.11
C LEU A 245 16.07 -3.09 12.24
N LEU A 246 15.64 -2.94 13.49
CA LEU A 246 16.26 -3.61 14.64
C LEU A 246 16.18 -5.13 14.50
N LEU A 247 15.03 -5.66 14.09
CA LEU A 247 14.84 -7.08 13.85
C LEU A 247 15.78 -7.59 12.73
N ALA A 248 15.88 -6.86 11.61
CA ALA A 248 16.75 -7.22 10.52
C ALA A 248 18.24 -7.13 10.90
N LEU A 249 18.64 -6.13 11.70
CA LEU A 249 20.00 -6.03 12.23
C LEU A 249 20.38 -7.23 13.09
N GLY A 250 19.44 -7.77 13.88
CA GLY A 250 19.66 -8.92 14.75
C GLY A 250 19.68 -10.26 14.01
N ARG A 251 18.88 -10.42 12.94
CA ARG A 251 18.62 -11.75 12.33
C ARG A 251 18.99 -11.90 10.86
N ARG A 252 18.95 -10.82 10.08
CA ARG A 252 18.98 -10.88 8.60
C ARG A 252 19.98 -9.93 7.94
N ALA A 253 20.83 -9.25 8.72
CA ALA A 253 21.71 -8.18 8.23
C ALA A 253 22.62 -8.62 7.07
N ALA A 254 23.07 -9.88 7.07
CA ALA A 254 23.90 -10.44 6.00
C ALA A 254 23.18 -10.43 4.63
N GLY A 255 21.88 -10.74 4.59
CA GLY A 255 21.06 -10.72 3.38
C GLY A 255 20.92 -9.33 2.74
N TYR A 256 21.03 -8.27 3.56
CA TYR A 256 21.02 -6.87 3.12
C TYR A 256 22.43 -6.32 2.80
N GLY A 257 23.45 -7.17 2.76
CA GLY A 257 24.84 -6.78 2.47
C GLY A 257 25.63 -6.29 3.69
N GLY A 258 25.15 -6.57 4.91
CA GLY A 258 25.80 -6.26 6.18
C GLY A 258 25.12 -5.12 6.97
N ARG A 259 25.44 -5.00 8.26
CA ARG A 259 24.80 -4.04 9.20
C ARG A 259 24.89 -2.59 8.74
N ALA A 260 26.08 -2.14 8.31
CA ALA A 260 26.29 -0.76 7.87
C ALA A 260 25.48 -0.42 6.59
N ARG A 261 25.48 -1.33 5.61
CA ARG A 261 24.73 -1.14 4.35
C ARG A 261 23.22 -1.19 4.58
N LEU A 262 22.76 -2.03 5.51
CA LEU A 262 21.37 -2.08 5.95
C LEU A 262 20.94 -0.72 6.55
N CYS A 263 21.69 -0.17 7.50
CA CYS A 263 21.38 1.14 8.09
C CYS A 263 21.40 2.27 7.05
N ALA A 264 22.41 2.29 6.17
CA ALA A 264 22.49 3.29 5.10
C ALA A 264 21.33 3.17 4.10
N SER A 265 20.91 1.94 3.78
CA SER A 265 19.77 1.67 2.90
C SER A 265 18.44 2.07 3.54
N ALA A 266 18.26 1.81 4.83
CA ALA A 266 17.08 2.24 5.60
C ALA A 266 16.99 3.76 5.72
N LEU A 267 18.11 4.45 5.92
CA LEU A 267 18.16 5.92 5.92
C LEU A 267 17.82 6.48 4.54
N LEU A 268 18.43 5.95 3.47
CA LEU A 268 18.14 6.36 2.10
C LEU A 268 16.66 6.14 1.74
N GLU A 269 16.11 4.98 2.10
CA GLU A 269 14.71 4.67 1.91
C GLU A 269 13.81 5.63 2.68
N SER A 270 14.13 5.93 3.94
CA SER A 270 13.35 6.86 4.76
C SER A 270 13.36 8.29 4.20
N LEU A 271 14.53 8.78 3.77
CA LEU A 271 14.64 10.09 3.12
C LEU A 271 13.86 10.15 1.81
N ALA A 272 13.95 9.10 0.99
CA ALA A 272 13.16 9.00 -0.24
C ALA A 272 11.66 8.96 0.07
N ALA A 273 11.21 8.18 1.06
CA ALA A 273 9.81 8.10 1.46
C ALA A 273 9.28 9.46 1.95
N ILE A 274 10.05 10.21 2.74
CA ILE A 274 9.68 11.57 3.18
C ILE A 274 9.49 12.51 1.99
N LEU A 275 10.38 12.47 1.00
CA LEU A 275 10.29 13.32 -0.19
C LEU A 275 9.14 12.92 -1.14
N LEU A 276 8.82 11.62 -1.21
CA LEU A 276 7.75 11.10 -2.06
C LEU A 276 6.36 11.23 -1.43
N ALA A 277 6.27 11.26 -0.10
CA ALA A 277 4.99 11.31 0.62
C ALA A 277 4.09 12.51 0.23
N PRO A 278 4.58 13.75 0.07
CA PRO A 278 3.77 14.88 -0.38
C PRO A 278 3.24 14.71 -1.81
N ILE A 279 4.01 14.05 -2.68
CA ILE A 279 3.59 13.77 -4.06
C ILE A 279 2.45 12.75 -4.05
N MET A 280 2.58 11.69 -3.26
CA MET A 280 1.50 10.71 -3.06
C MET A 280 0.29 11.33 -2.37
N MET A 281 0.48 12.22 -1.41
CA MET A 281 -0.61 12.99 -0.78
C MET A 281 -1.40 13.76 -1.83
N ALA A 282 -0.73 14.46 -2.75
CA ALA A 282 -1.39 15.20 -3.83
C ALA A 282 -2.15 14.27 -4.79
N PHE A 283 -1.56 13.14 -5.20
CA PHE A 283 -2.23 12.15 -6.04
C PHE A 283 -3.45 11.54 -5.36
N HIS A 284 -3.31 11.02 -4.14
CA HIS A 284 -4.43 10.44 -3.39
C HIS A 284 -5.54 11.45 -3.14
N SER A 285 -5.20 12.70 -2.81
CA SER A 285 -6.19 13.78 -2.66
C SER A 285 -6.98 13.99 -3.95
N ALA A 286 -6.28 14.06 -5.10
CA ALA A 286 -6.93 14.18 -6.40
C ALA A 286 -7.79 12.96 -6.76
N PHE A 287 -7.36 11.75 -6.39
CA PHE A 287 -8.13 10.52 -6.65
C PHE A 287 -9.40 10.46 -5.80
N VAL A 288 -9.31 10.77 -4.50
CA VAL A 288 -10.46 10.81 -3.60
C VAL A 288 -11.46 11.86 -4.07
N ILE A 289 -11.01 13.09 -4.36
CA ILE A 289 -11.88 14.13 -4.94
C ILE A 289 -12.48 13.67 -6.27
N GLY A 290 -11.68 13.06 -7.14
CA GLY A 290 -12.14 12.51 -8.42
C GLY A 290 -13.28 11.50 -8.25
N VAL A 291 -13.15 10.55 -7.32
CA VAL A 291 -14.20 9.56 -7.03
C VAL A 291 -15.45 10.24 -6.46
N LEU A 292 -15.30 11.18 -5.52
CA LEU A 292 -16.42 11.89 -4.91
C LEU A 292 -17.18 12.80 -5.91
N THR A 293 -16.48 13.31 -6.93
CA THR A 293 -17.05 14.14 -8.00
C THR A 293 -17.57 13.33 -9.20
N GLY A 294 -17.49 11.99 -9.16
CA GLY A 294 -18.07 11.12 -10.18
C GLY A 294 -17.10 10.65 -11.27
N THR A 295 -15.80 10.90 -11.14
CA THR A 295 -14.79 10.38 -12.09
C THR A 295 -14.52 8.90 -11.82
N SER A 296 -14.83 8.03 -12.78
CA SER A 296 -14.48 6.61 -12.73
C SER A 296 -13.13 6.31 -13.38
N VAL A 297 -12.54 5.20 -12.97
CA VAL A 297 -11.33 4.63 -13.57
C VAL A 297 -11.72 3.38 -14.33
N GLU A 298 -11.31 3.29 -15.60
CA GLU A 298 -11.44 2.08 -16.40
C GLU A 298 -10.28 1.10 -16.12
N TRP A 299 -10.56 -0.19 -16.20
CA TRP A 299 -9.55 -1.23 -16.07
C TRP A 299 -8.71 -1.30 -17.34
N GLY A 300 -7.45 -0.85 -17.27
CA GLY A 300 -6.51 -0.88 -18.40
C GLY A 300 -5.32 -1.82 -18.14
N ALA A 301 -4.68 -2.28 -19.21
CA ALA A 301 -3.45 -3.08 -19.12
C ALA A 301 -2.34 -2.31 -18.41
N GLN A 302 -1.73 -2.95 -17.39
CA GLN A 302 -0.64 -2.38 -16.61
C GLN A 302 0.70 -2.67 -17.31
N ALA A 303 1.54 -1.64 -17.46
CA ALA A 303 2.93 -1.85 -17.87
C ALA A 303 3.68 -2.51 -16.70
N ARG A 304 4.08 -3.76 -16.87
CA ARG A 304 4.65 -4.60 -15.79
C ARG A 304 6.17 -4.40 -15.65
N GLU A 305 6.88 -4.17 -16.75
CA GLU A 305 8.32 -3.89 -16.68
C GLU A 305 8.60 -2.41 -16.37
N GLY A 306 9.56 -2.17 -15.46
CA GLY A 306 10.01 -0.83 -15.09
C GLY A 306 10.46 -0.02 -16.30
N ARG A 307 9.61 0.89 -16.76
CA ARG A 307 9.90 1.83 -17.85
C ARG A 307 10.49 3.13 -17.32
N ARG A 308 11.18 3.85 -18.22
CA ARG A 308 11.61 5.23 -17.95
C ARG A 308 10.41 6.17 -18.03
N VAL A 309 10.37 7.15 -17.14
CA VAL A 309 9.39 8.23 -17.19
C VAL A 309 9.96 9.41 -17.98
N LEU A 310 9.25 9.85 -19.01
CA LEU A 310 9.67 10.99 -19.83
C LEU A 310 9.43 12.31 -19.09
N TRP A 311 10.23 13.35 -19.39
CA TRP A 311 10.03 14.69 -18.78
C TRP A 311 8.63 15.23 -19.03
N ARG A 312 8.14 15.12 -20.27
CA ARG A 312 6.79 15.56 -20.65
C ARG A 312 5.71 14.90 -19.80
N GLU A 313 5.85 13.60 -19.54
CA GLU A 313 4.91 12.84 -18.73
C GLU A 313 5.00 13.24 -17.25
N ALA A 314 6.22 13.33 -16.71
CA ALA A 314 6.45 13.78 -15.33
C ALA A 314 5.86 15.18 -15.10
N LEU A 315 6.14 16.14 -15.97
CA LEU A 315 5.63 17.50 -15.88
C LEU A 315 4.11 17.55 -16.02
N ARG A 316 3.51 16.83 -16.97
CA ARG A 316 2.06 16.80 -17.16
C ARG A 316 1.30 16.41 -15.88
N HIS A 317 1.82 15.43 -15.14
CA HIS A 317 1.15 14.91 -13.95
C HIS A 317 1.56 15.57 -12.63
N THR A 318 2.64 16.36 -12.62
CA THR A 318 3.16 16.95 -11.37
C THR A 318 3.27 18.46 -11.37
N ALA A 319 3.34 19.13 -12.53
CA ALA A 319 3.45 20.58 -12.62
C ALA A 319 2.29 21.31 -11.92
N PRO A 320 1.00 20.88 -12.03
CA PRO A 320 -0.08 21.53 -11.30
C PRO A 320 0.15 21.52 -9.79
N PHE A 321 0.59 20.40 -9.23
CA PHE A 321 0.86 20.26 -7.79
C PHE A 321 2.09 21.06 -7.36
N ALA A 322 3.15 21.07 -8.17
CA ALA A 322 4.34 21.88 -7.91
C ALA A 322 4.02 23.38 -7.93
N LEU A 323 3.20 23.84 -8.88
CA LEU A 323 2.78 25.24 -8.98
C LEU A 323 1.87 25.64 -7.82
N LEU A 324 0.86 24.84 -7.50
CA LEU A 324 -0.03 25.10 -6.37
C LEU A 324 0.72 25.08 -5.03
N GLY A 325 1.62 24.12 -4.84
CA GLY A 325 2.50 24.05 -3.67
C GLY A 325 3.44 25.25 -3.58
N GLY A 326 4.00 25.68 -4.73
CA GLY A 326 4.83 26.87 -4.84
C GLY A 326 4.08 28.16 -4.50
N LEU A 327 2.85 28.30 -4.99
CA LEU A 327 1.98 29.43 -4.64
C LEU A 327 1.63 29.42 -3.15
N TRP A 328 1.23 28.26 -2.61
CA TRP A 328 0.91 28.11 -1.20
C TRP A 328 2.09 28.51 -0.30
N ILE A 329 3.30 27.99 -0.59
CA ILE A 329 4.48 28.32 0.23
C ILE A 329 4.94 29.77 0.04
N ALA A 330 4.77 30.37 -1.14
CA ALA A 330 5.07 31.78 -1.37
C ALA A 330 4.14 32.70 -0.54
N LEU A 331 2.85 32.36 -0.47
CA LEU A 331 1.90 33.07 0.39
C LEU A 331 2.24 32.91 1.88
N VAL A 332 2.58 31.69 2.32
CA VAL A 332 3.03 31.43 3.68
C VAL A 332 4.32 32.20 3.99
N HIS A 333 5.28 32.24 3.06
CA HIS A 333 6.53 32.98 3.23
C HIS A 333 6.29 34.47 3.43
N TRP A 334 5.37 35.06 2.65
CA TRP A 334 5.02 36.46 2.79
C TRP A 334 4.39 36.77 4.16
N GLN A 335 3.46 35.94 4.63
CA GLN A 335 2.72 36.22 5.86
C GLN A 335 3.44 35.76 7.13
N VAL A 336 4.01 34.56 7.13
CA VAL A 336 4.59 33.88 8.28
C VAL A 336 5.90 33.15 7.87
N PRO A 337 7.00 33.89 7.64
CA PRO A 337 8.25 33.32 7.09
C PRO A 337 8.79 32.11 7.86
N MET A 338 8.64 32.11 9.19
CA MET A 338 9.12 31.03 10.06
C MET A 338 8.44 29.68 9.75
N LEU A 339 7.17 29.69 9.32
CA LEU A 339 6.41 28.47 9.03
C LEU A 339 6.96 27.73 7.79
N VAL A 340 7.67 28.42 6.89
CA VAL A 340 8.24 27.84 5.66
C VAL A 340 9.21 26.70 5.96
N ALA A 341 10.04 26.85 7.00
CA ALA A 341 11.00 25.83 7.40
C ALA A 341 10.30 24.58 7.96
N TRP A 342 9.22 24.77 8.73
CA TRP A 342 8.42 23.68 9.28
C TRP A 342 7.66 22.91 8.22
N LEU A 343 7.24 23.57 7.15
CA LEU A 343 6.58 22.95 6.00
C LEU A 343 7.57 22.40 4.95
N ALA A 344 8.89 22.52 5.17
CA ALA A 344 9.92 22.12 4.21
C ALA A 344 9.79 20.69 3.69
N PRO A 345 9.56 19.67 4.52
CA PRO A 345 9.38 18.31 4.02
C PRO A 345 8.23 18.18 3.00
N VAL A 346 7.20 19.02 3.11
CA VAL A 346 6.04 19.01 2.21
C VAL A 346 6.33 19.77 0.92
N TRP A 347 6.68 21.04 1.02
CA TRP A 347 6.82 21.88 -0.19
C TRP A 347 8.06 21.51 -1.00
N VAL A 348 9.15 21.04 -0.40
CA VAL A 348 10.34 20.57 -1.14
C VAL A 348 10.01 19.35 -1.98
N GLY A 349 9.27 18.38 -1.43
CA GLY A 349 8.82 17.20 -2.18
C GLY A 349 7.94 17.56 -3.37
N LEU A 350 7.01 18.50 -3.19
CA LEU A 350 6.14 19.02 -4.26
C LEU A 350 6.92 19.84 -5.30
N ALA A 351 7.84 20.71 -4.89
CA ALA A 351 8.63 21.52 -5.82
C ALA A 351 9.54 20.63 -6.69
N LEU A 352 10.12 19.59 -6.08
CA LEU A 352 10.98 18.63 -6.78
C LEU A 352 10.20 17.51 -7.48
N SER A 353 8.87 17.51 -7.43
CA SER A 353 8.07 16.39 -7.91
C SER A 353 8.31 15.99 -9.37
N PRO A 354 8.52 16.91 -10.34
CA PRO A 354 8.83 16.51 -11.71
C PRO A 354 10.15 15.74 -11.81
N LEU A 355 11.17 16.16 -11.05
CA LEU A 355 12.47 15.52 -11.01
C LEU A 355 12.38 14.15 -10.31
N LEU A 356 11.73 14.09 -9.14
CA LEU A 356 11.57 12.88 -8.35
C LEU A 356 10.77 11.81 -9.12
N VAL A 357 9.69 12.20 -9.80
CA VAL A 357 8.92 11.31 -10.67
C VAL A 357 9.76 10.79 -11.83
N ARG A 358 10.58 11.62 -12.48
CA ARG A 358 11.48 11.15 -13.52
C ARG A 358 12.54 10.19 -12.99
N LEU A 359 13.17 10.54 -11.87
CA LEU A 359 14.20 9.72 -11.22
C LEU A 359 13.64 8.38 -10.75
N SER A 360 12.36 8.32 -10.37
CA SER A 360 11.68 7.10 -9.93
C SER A 360 11.83 5.95 -10.93
N GLY A 361 11.70 6.23 -12.24
CA GLY A 361 11.87 5.26 -13.32
C GLY A 361 13.31 5.09 -13.83
N SER A 362 14.32 5.64 -13.13
CA SER A 362 15.72 5.58 -13.56
C SER A 362 16.37 4.26 -13.19
N ARG A 363 16.73 3.45 -14.19
CA ARG A 363 17.55 2.24 -14.01
C ARG A 363 19.00 2.56 -13.64
N ARG A 364 19.57 3.61 -14.27
CA ARG A 364 20.96 4.04 -13.98
C ARG A 364 21.18 4.40 -12.50
N ALA A 365 20.19 5.05 -11.87
CA ALA A 365 20.25 5.39 -10.46
C ALA A 365 20.16 4.13 -9.58
N ALA A 366 19.28 3.18 -9.92
CA ALA A 366 19.19 1.89 -9.27
C ALA A 366 20.51 1.11 -9.35
N ASP A 367 21.11 1.01 -10.54
CA ASP A 367 22.37 0.31 -10.78
C ASP A 367 23.54 0.97 -10.03
N TRP A 368 23.54 2.30 -9.90
CA TRP A 368 24.54 3.04 -9.14
C TRP A 368 24.50 2.72 -7.63
N LEU A 369 23.29 2.58 -7.06
CA LEU A 369 23.09 2.15 -5.67
C LEU A 369 23.44 0.68 -5.48
N ALA A 370 23.01 -0.17 -6.42
CA ALA A 370 23.28 -1.60 -6.40
C ALA A 370 24.79 -1.91 -6.41
N ARG A 371 25.57 -1.20 -7.25
CA ARG A 371 27.05 -1.32 -7.28
C ARG A 371 27.73 -0.93 -5.97
N ARG A 372 27.08 -0.11 -5.14
CA ARG A 372 27.55 0.24 -3.78
C ARG A 372 27.06 -0.73 -2.71
N GLY A 373 26.30 -1.75 -3.09
CA GLY A 373 25.66 -2.70 -2.18
C GLY A 373 24.49 -2.10 -1.39
N LEU A 374 23.95 -0.95 -1.82
CA LEU A 374 22.79 -0.31 -1.19
C LEU A 374 21.48 -0.84 -1.79
N LEU A 375 20.41 -0.82 -0.98
CA LEU A 375 19.09 -1.36 -1.31
C LEU A 375 19.13 -2.83 -1.76
N ARG A 376 20.08 -3.61 -1.24
CA ARG A 376 20.14 -5.06 -1.46
C ARG A 376 19.08 -5.73 -0.59
N THR A 377 18.40 -6.73 -1.12
CA THR A 377 17.44 -7.55 -0.38
C THR A 377 17.74 -9.03 -0.64
N PRO A 378 17.35 -9.95 0.27
CA PRO A 378 17.60 -11.38 0.10
C PRO A 378 16.70 -12.06 -0.96
N GLU A 379 15.49 -11.55 -1.18
CA GLU A 379 14.45 -12.18 -2.02
C GLU A 379 14.84 -12.35 -3.49
N PRO A 380 15.54 -11.41 -4.16
CA PRO A 380 16.00 -11.62 -5.53
C PRO A 380 16.92 -12.81 -5.73
N GLN A 381 17.67 -13.22 -4.69
CA GLN A 381 18.54 -14.40 -4.78
C GLN A 381 17.68 -15.67 -4.76
N ALA A 382 16.80 -15.80 -3.77
CA ALA A 382 15.84 -16.91 -3.69
C ALA A 382 14.96 -17.02 -4.96
N HIS A 383 14.47 -15.88 -5.45
CA HIS A 383 13.69 -15.85 -6.68
C HIS A 383 14.54 -16.15 -7.95
N ALA A 384 15.83 -15.80 -7.97
CA ALA A 384 16.72 -16.19 -9.06
C ALA A 384 16.99 -17.69 -9.05
N GLU A 385 17.22 -18.27 -7.87
CA GLU A 385 17.36 -19.72 -7.66
C GLU A 385 16.12 -20.46 -8.19
N LEU A 386 14.91 -19.97 -7.90
CA LEU A 386 13.67 -20.52 -8.46
C LEU A 386 13.60 -20.46 -10.01
N LEU A 387 14.13 -19.40 -10.62
CA LEU A 387 14.16 -19.29 -12.08
C LEU A 387 15.25 -20.15 -12.73
N GLU A 388 16.39 -20.33 -12.05
CA GLU A 388 17.46 -21.22 -12.48
C GLU A 388 17.01 -22.69 -12.39
N GLU A 389 16.37 -23.10 -11.28
CA GLU A 389 15.75 -24.42 -11.14
C GLU A 389 14.76 -24.69 -12.28
N ARG A 390 13.92 -23.71 -12.64
CA ARG A 390 13.02 -23.84 -13.79
C ARG A 390 13.77 -23.99 -15.12
N ARG A 391 14.91 -23.32 -15.32
CA ARG A 391 15.67 -23.43 -16.57
C ARG A 391 16.33 -24.80 -16.69
N ASP A 392 16.85 -25.33 -15.59
CA ASP A 392 17.46 -26.66 -15.55
C ASP A 392 16.38 -27.74 -15.72
N LEU A 393 15.22 -27.58 -15.07
CA LEU A 393 14.05 -28.43 -15.31
C LEU A 393 13.53 -28.29 -16.74
N ALA A 394 13.44 -27.09 -17.31
CA ALA A 394 12.98 -26.90 -18.69
C ALA A 394 14.00 -27.41 -19.73
N ALA A 395 15.30 -27.38 -19.44
CA ALA A 395 16.34 -27.97 -20.26
C ALA A 395 16.30 -29.51 -20.20
N ASN A 396 15.93 -30.08 -19.05
CA ASN A 396 15.64 -31.50 -18.89
C ASN A 396 14.29 -31.89 -19.52
N ASP A 397 13.24 -31.06 -19.38
CA ASP A 397 11.91 -31.23 -19.97
C ASP A 397 11.94 -31.08 -21.50
N ALA A 398 12.86 -30.30 -22.07
CA ALA A 398 13.07 -30.26 -23.51
C ALA A 398 13.69 -31.56 -24.06
N ALA A 399 14.36 -32.35 -23.20
CA ALA A 399 14.77 -33.72 -23.48
C ALA A 399 13.68 -34.75 -23.13
N GLU A 400 12.76 -34.40 -22.22
CA GLU A 400 11.61 -35.20 -21.77
C GLU A 400 10.26 -34.75 -22.37
N ALA A 401 10.23 -33.97 -23.46
CA ALA A 401 8.99 -33.42 -24.04
C ALA A 401 8.02 -34.49 -24.60
N ASP A 402 8.48 -35.75 -24.64
CA ASP A 402 7.70 -36.95 -24.97
C ASP A 402 7.21 -37.72 -23.72
N THR A 403 7.49 -37.20 -22.51
CA THR A 403 7.04 -37.80 -21.26
C THR A 403 5.65 -37.24 -20.93
N PRO A 404 4.59 -38.06 -20.98
CA PRO A 404 3.26 -37.61 -20.61
C PRO A 404 3.31 -37.08 -19.18
N ALA A 405 2.67 -35.93 -18.93
CA ALA A 405 2.51 -35.38 -17.58
C ALA A 405 2.19 -36.54 -16.62
N LEU A 406 3.03 -36.76 -15.61
CA LEU A 406 3.00 -37.94 -14.73
C LEU A 406 1.61 -38.22 -14.14
N ARG A 407 0.75 -37.19 -14.08
CA ARG A 407 -0.70 -37.29 -13.90
C ARG A 407 -1.42 -36.23 -14.74
N PRO A 408 -2.59 -36.54 -15.32
CA PRO A 408 -3.44 -35.51 -15.93
C PRO A 408 -3.85 -34.47 -14.87
N PRO A 409 -4.11 -33.22 -15.27
CA PRO A 409 -4.68 -32.24 -14.37
C PRO A 409 -6.00 -32.78 -13.77
N PRO A 410 -6.37 -32.37 -12.55
CA PRO A 410 -7.67 -32.76 -11.99
C PRO A 410 -8.79 -32.33 -12.94
N PRO A 411 -9.90 -33.10 -12.98
CA PRO A 411 -11.03 -32.76 -13.84
C PRO A 411 -11.55 -31.35 -13.50
N GLU A 412 -12.05 -30.66 -14.51
CA GLU A 412 -12.75 -29.40 -14.30
C GLU A 412 -13.95 -29.64 -13.38
N CYS A 413 -14.10 -28.75 -12.39
CA CYS A 413 -15.21 -28.78 -11.44
C CYS A 413 -16.11 -27.56 -11.67
N PRO A 414 -16.93 -27.54 -12.75
CA PRO A 414 -17.88 -26.46 -12.95
C PRO A 414 -18.90 -26.45 -11.82
N GLY A 415 -19.25 -25.26 -11.35
CA GLY A 415 -20.23 -25.07 -10.28
C GLY A 415 -20.88 -23.70 -10.40
N GLU A 416 -22.10 -23.59 -9.90
CA GLU A 416 -22.77 -22.30 -9.79
C GLU A 416 -22.13 -21.48 -8.66
N MET A 417 -22.01 -20.17 -8.89
CA MET A 417 -21.53 -19.23 -7.88
C MET A 417 -22.66 -18.22 -7.57
N PRO A 418 -23.60 -18.55 -6.66
CA PRO A 418 -24.75 -17.73 -6.39
C PRO A 418 -24.36 -16.35 -5.88
N THR A 419 -25.00 -15.33 -6.45
CA THR A 419 -24.81 -13.95 -6.06
C THR A 419 -25.26 -13.72 -4.62
N GLN A 420 -24.39 -13.13 -3.82
CA GLN A 420 -24.63 -12.88 -2.41
C GLN A 420 -25.41 -11.59 -2.17
N LEU A 421 -26.30 -11.60 -1.18
CA LEU A 421 -27.01 -10.38 -0.76
C LEU A 421 -26.06 -9.45 0.03
N LEU A 422 -25.81 -8.25 -0.50
CA LEU A 422 -24.98 -7.20 0.14
C LEU A 422 -25.81 -6.06 0.74
N HIS A 423 -27.12 -6.03 0.51
CA HIS A 423 -28.03 -5.01 1.03
C HIS A 423 -29.10 -5.66 1.91
N ARG A 424 -29.61 -4.90 2.88
CA ARG A 424 -30.88 -5.26 3.50
C ARG A 424 -31.97 -5.06 2.44
N GLU A 425 -32.80 -6.06 2.21
CA GLU A 425 -34.03 -5.83 1.45
C GLU A 425 -34.83 -4.72 2.16
N PRO A 426 -35.40 -3.75 1.42
CA PRO A 426 -36.37 -2.85 2.00
C PRO A 426 -37.51 -3.71 2.55
N ARG A 427 -37.67 -3.69 3.88
CA ARG A 427 -38.78 -4.35 4.57
C ARG A 427 -40.11 -3.72 4.20
#